data_AF-A0A7S4V8T7-F1
#
_entry.id   AF-A0A7S4V8T7-F1
#
_cell.length_a   1.000
_cell.length_b   1.000
_cell.length_c   1.000
_cell.angle_alpha   90.00
_cell.angle_beta   90.00
_cell.angle_gamma   90.00
#
_symmetry.space_group_name_H-M   'P 1'
#
loop_
_entity.id
_entity.type
_entity.pdbx_description
1 polymer ?
#
loop_
_entity_poly.entity_id
_entity_poly.type
_entity_poly.pdbx_seq_one_letter_code
_entity_poly.pdbx_strand_id
1 'polypeptide(L)'
;PLHCASREGGDEVFQLLLTMVLRGKEVEQGLFLHALFRDHDLQDKNVFAKRILDDFPACILRRDSRGAAPLHAAVASDVGRETIERLIELDREAVRRRDSSNALPIHYALRQGDPSNVVQDVLLSLYPASTRVADANGFLPIHCAAHNGCSLELMRQLVELFPEGLSTEDGRGEHPLHKACRSGHLELVEFLANSSKSSVRKVNVDGMHPALLLCQSSGKQDTSLDEMNEIGTIWQLLRINPEAILKHTQPCKFKSTMHLNK
;
A
#
# COMPACT_ATOMS: atom_id res chain seq x y z
N PRO A 1 30.68 -3.83 -14.39
CA PRO A 1 30.59 -2.96 -15.59
C PRO A 1 29.84 -1.63 -15.35
N LEU A 2 28.57 -1.66 -14.92
CA LEU A 2 27.75 -0.45 -14.69
C LEU A 2 28.29 0.41 -13.52
N HIS A 3 28.75 -0.21 -12.43
CA HIS A 3 29.44 0.49 -11.32
C HIS A 3 30.83 1.04 -11.70
N CYS A 4 31.50 0.48 -12.72
CA CYS A 4 32.79 0.98 -13.21
C CYS A 4 32.61 2.16 -14.19
N ALA A 5 31.67 2.05 -15.14
CA ALA A 5 31.20 3.18 -15.93
C ALA A 5 30.64 4.30 -15.02
N SER A 6 30.04 3.87 -13.90
CA SER A 6 29.77 4.51 -12.61
C SER A 6 30.80 5.54 -12.12
N ARG A 7 32.09 5.25 -12.31
CA ARG A 7 33.20 6.02 -11.76
C ARG A 7 34.05 6.75 -12.80
N GLU A 8 34.01 6.33 -14.07
CA GLU A 8 34.95 6.81 -15.10
C GLU A 8 34.38 7.85 -16.09
N GLY A 9 33.16 8.35 -15.89
CA GLY A 9 32.66 9.54 -16.60
C GLY A 9 32.40 9.38 -18.11
N GLY A 10 32.28 8.15 -18.63
CA GLY A 10 31.87 7.92 -20.02
C GLY A 10 30.35 8.02 -20.18
N ASP A 11 29.81 9.20 -20.45
CA ASP A 11 28.36 9.46 -20.51
C ASP A 11 27.63 8.62 -21.56
N GLU A 12 28.22 8.44 -22.74
CA GLU A 12 27.69 7.57 -23.81
C GLU A 12 27.71 6.10 -23.42
N VAL A 13 28.78 5.66 -22.74
CA VAL A 13 28.93 4.29 -22.24
C VAL A 13 27.97 4.02 -21.09
N PHE A 14 27.74 5.02 -20.22
CA PHE A 14 26.76 4.94 -19.15
C PHE A 14 25.34 4.86 -19.74
N GLN A 15 24.99 5.69 -20.73
CA GLN A 15 23.70 5.59 -21.43
C GLN A 15 23.50 4.25 -22.14
N LEU A 16 24.52 3.75 -22.85
CA LEU A 16 24.49 2.43 -23.49
C LEU A 16 24.37 1.30 -22.47
N LEU A 17 25.06 1.39 -21.34
CA LEU A 17 24.93 0.41 -20.26
C LEU A 17 23.57 0.53 -19.56
N LEU A 18 23.02 1.73 -19.39
CA LEU A 18 21.70 1.94 -18.80
C LEU A 18 20.61 1.35 -19.69
N THR A 19 20.69 1.57 -21.00
CA THR A 19 19.79 0.97 -22.00
C THR A 19 19.94 -0.54 -22.10
N MET A 20 21.16 -1.06 -21.96
CA MET A 20 21.41 -2.51 -21.92
C MET A 20 20.92 -3.17 -20.62
N VAL A 21 20.99 -2.47 -19.50
CA VAL A 21 20.63 -2.99 -18.16
C VAL A 21 19.13 -2.86 -17.91
N LEU A 22 18.54 -1.68 -18.14
CA LEU A 22 17.12 -1.41 -17.92
C LEU A 22 16.20 -1.92 -19.06
N ARG A 23 16.64 -2.99 -19.76
CA ARG A 23 16.04 -3.58 -20.97
C ARG A 23 14.55 -3.29 -21.13
N GLY A 24 14.18 -2.30 -21.95
CA GLY A 24 12.77 -2.01 -22.20
C GLY A 24 12.50 -0.76 -23.03
N LYS A 25 11.33 -0.72 -23.67
CA LYS A 25 10.79 0.43 -24.42
C LYS A 25 10.67 1.71 -23.58
N GLU A 26 10.69 1.59 -22.26
CA GLU A 26 10.61 2.71 -21.32
C GLU A 26 11.88 3.58 -21.38
N VAL A 27 13.04 2.98 -21.67
CA VAL A 27 14.31 3.69 -21.79
C VAL A 27 14.35 4.58 -23.04
N GLU A 28 13.77 4.11 -24.15
CA GLU A 28 13.64 4.88 -25.39
C GLU A 28 12.74 6.13 -25.24
N GLN A 29 11.88 6.14 -24.22
CA GLN A 29 10.97 7.25 -23.92
C GLN A 29 11.51 8.21 -22.84
N GLY A 30 12.74 7.97 -22.35
CA GLY A 30 13.38 8.76 -21.30
C GLY A 30 12.84 8.48 -19.89
N LEU A 31 12.25 7.29 -19.66
CA LEU A 31 11.68 6.86 -18.38
C LEU A 31 12.71 6.08 -17.54
N PHE A 32 13.95 6.56 -17.49
CA PHE A 32 15.08 5.90 -16.82
C PHE A 32 14.78 5.58 -15.36
N LEU A 33 14.22 6.54 -14.62
CA LEU A 33 13.90 6.36 -13.20
C LEU A 33 12.79 5.33 -12.98
N HIS A 34 11.74 5.32 -13.82
CA HIS A 34 10.66 4.33 -13.69
C HIS A 34 11.16 2.92 -13.93
N ALA A 35 11.96 2.74 -14.98
CA ALA A 35 12.55 1.44 -15.30
C ALA A 35 13.48 0.99 -14.17
N LEU A 36 14.32 1.89 -13.64
CA LEU A 36 15.20 1.61 -12.51
C LEU A 36 14.45 1.14 -11.26
N PHE A 37 13.39 1.85 -10.86
CA PHE A 37 12.67 1.54 -9.64
C PHE A 37 11.84 0.27 -9.75
N ARG A 38 11.33 -0.05 -10.95
CA ARG A 38 10.54 -1.28 -11.19
C ARG A 38 11.37 -2.54 -11.36
N ASP A 39 12.66 -2.41 -11.67
CA ASP A 39 13.56 -3.56 -11.78
C ASP A 39 13.82 -4.14 -10.38
N HIS A 40 13.30 -5.34 -10.08
CA HIS A 40 13.47 -5.94 -8.76
C HIS A 40 14.83 -6.62 -8.57
N ASP A 41 15.53 -6.97 -9.65
CA ASP A 41 16.79 -7.71 -9.60
C ASP A 41 18.01 -6.78 -9.48
N LEU A 42 17.84 -5.51 -9.86
CA LEU A 42 18.91 -4.54 -9.85
C LEU A 42 19.33 -4.14 -8.42
N GLN A 43 20.58 -4.48 -8.08
CA GLN A 43 21.25 -4.01 -6.88
C GLN A 43 21.72 -2.56 -7.03
N ASP A 44 21.96 -1.87 -5.92
CA ASP A 44 22.49 -0.49 -5.89
C ASP A 44 21.63 0.57 -6.60
N LYS A 45 20.31 0.42 -6.59
CA LYS A 45 19.36 1.39 -7.18
C LYS A 45 19.63 2.83 -6.76
N ASN A 46 20.06 3.06 -5.51
CA ASN A 46 20.35 4.40 -5.00
C ASN A 46 21.51 5.09 -5.75
N VAL A 47 22.57 4.34 -6.06
CA VAL A 47 23.73 4.85 -6.80
C VAL A 47 23.33 5.23 -8.21
N PHE A 48 22.56 4.36 -8.87
CA PHE A 48 22.07 4.64 -10.22
C PHE A 48 21.07 5.79 -10.24
N ALA A 49 20.15 5.85 -9.29
CA ALA A 49 19.19 6.95 -9.20
C ALA A 49 19.89 8.29 -9.04
N LYS A 50 20.88 8.37 -8.13
CA LYS A 50 21.67 9.59 -7.93
C LYS A 50 22.36 10.02 -9.23
N ARG A 51 23.06 9.10 -9.89
CA ARG A 51 23.78 9.43 -11.11
C ARG A 51 22.84 9.80 -12.27
N ILE A 52 21.71 9.10 -12.43
CA ILE A 52 20.70 9.46 -13.43
C ILE A 52 20.14 10.86 -13.18
N LEU A 53 19.94 11.25 -11.91
CA LEU A 53 19.46 12.59 -11.57
C LEU A 53 20.52 13.67 -11.85
N ASP A 54 21.79 13.36 -11.64
CA ASP A 54 22.90 14.27 -11.92
C ASP A 54 23.12 14.45 -13.43
N ASP A 55 23.13 13.36 -14.20
CA ASP A 55 23.41 13.36 -15.64
C ASP A 55 22.17 13.78 -16.47
N PHE A 56 20.96 13.43 -16.00
CA PHE A 56 19.69 13.63 -16.72
C PHE A 56 18.60 14.26 -15.84
N PRO A 57 18.76 15.50 -15.34
CA PRO A 57 17.81 16.11 -14.40
C PRO A 57 16.38 16.23 -14.95
N ALA A 58 16.22 16.33 -16.27
CA ALA A 58 14.91 16.40 -16.92
C ALA A 58 14.06 15.12 -16.76
N CYS A 59 14.65 13.99 -16.36
CA CYS A 59 13.90 12.74 -16.15
C CYS A 59 12.92 12.83 -14.96
N ILE A 60 13.13 13.76 -14.02
CA ILE A 60 12.26 13.93 -12.84
C ILE A 60 10.81 14.28 -13.21
N LEU A 61 10.62 14.98 -14.33
CA LEU A 61 9.30 15.44 -14.79
C LEU A 61 8.60 14.43 -15.72
N ARG A 62 9.31 13.38 -16.16
CA ARG A 62 8.76 12.39 -17.10
C ARG A 62 7.71 11.55 -16.39
N ARG A 63 6.63 11.21 -17.11
CA ARG A 63 5.54 10.39 -16.59
C ARG A 63 5.46 9.10 -17.38
N ASP A 64 5.25 7.99 -16.69
CA ASP A 64 5.06 6.69 -17.33
C ASP A 64 3.71 6.61 -18.08
N SER A 65 3.46 5.47 -18.72
CA SER A 65 2.20 5.17 -19.42
C SER A 65 0.96 5.22 -18.51
N ARG A 66 1.13 5.14 -17.19
CA ARG A 66 0.07 5.28 -16.19
C ARG A 66 -0.02 6.72 -15.65
N GLY A 67 0.69 7.67 -16.24
CA GLY A 67 0.74 9.05 -15.77
C GLY A 67 1.50 9.25 -14.45
N ALA A 68 2.15 8.21 -13.94
CA ALA A 68 2.83 8.21 -12.66
C ALA A 68 4.19 8.93 -12.76
N ALA A 69 4.49 9.78 -11.79
CA ALA A 69 5.79 10.43 -11.67
C ALA A 69 6.85 9.46 -11.11
N PRO A 70 8.15 9.75 -11.26
CA PRO A 70 9.22 8.90 -10.75
C PRO A 70 9.07 8.60 -9.26
N LEU A 71 8.60 9.57 -8.47
CA LEU A 71 8.32 9.41 -7.05
C LEU A 71 7.32 8.27 -6.75
N HIS A 72 6.31 8.03 -7.59
CA HIS A 72 5.35 6.94 -7.39
C HIS A 72 6.03 5.58 -7.49
N ALA A 73 6.95 5.42 -8.45
CA ALA A 73 7.70 4.18 -8.63
C ALA A 73 8.78 4.03 -7.54
N ALA A 74 9.42 5.14 -7.14
CA ALA A 74 10.45 5.15 -6.10
C ALA A 74 9.90 4.64 -4.76
N VAL A 75 8.78 5.19 -4.28
CA VAL A 75 8.21 4.80 -2.98
C VAL A 75 7.62 3.38 -2.97
N ALA A 76 7.41 2.79 -4.15
CA ALA A 76 7.00 1.40 -4.32
C ALA A 76 8.20 0.45 -4.53
N SER A 77 9.42 0.96 -4.53
CA SER A 77 10.66 0.20 -4.73
C SER A 77 11.47 0.16 -3.43
N ASP A 78 12.38 -0.80 -3.35
CA ASP A 78 13.40 -0.89 -2.30
C ASP A 78 14.54 0.13 -2.51
N VAL A 79 14.18 1.42 -2.53
CA VAL A 79 15.14 2.52 -2.56
C VAL A 79 15.29 3.14 -1.18
N GLY A 80 16.50 3.61 -0.90
CA GLY A 80 16.81 4.28 0.35
C GLY A 80 16.07 5.60 0.50
N ARG A 81 15.82 5.99 1.76
CA ARG A 81 15.20 7.27 2.14
C ARG A 81 15.86 8.46 1.45
N GLU A 82 17.19 8.49 1.38
CA GLU A 82 17.96 9.57 0.75
C GLU A 82 17.57 9.81 -0.71
N THR A 83 17.35 8.74 -1.49
CA THR A 83 16.92 8.85 -2.88
C THR A 83 15.53 9.47 -2.98
N ILE A 84 14.61 9.07 -2.09
CA ILE A 84 13.23 9.58 -2.05
C ILE A 84 13.22 11.07 -1.66
N GLU A 85 13.98 11.43 -0.63
CA GLU A 85 14.13 12.83 -0.20
C GLU A 85 14.73 13.67 -1.32
N ARG A 86 15.75 13.16 -2.03
CA ARG A 86 16.34 13.83 -3.18
C ARG A 86 15.34 14.07 -4.32
N LEU A 87 14.50 13.08 -4.64
CA LEU A 87 13.45 13.24 -5.66
C LEU A 87 12.46 14.35 -5.26
N ILE A 88 12.11 14.42 -3.97
CA ILE A 88 11.19 15.43 -3.43
C ILE A 88 11.82 16.81 -3.38
N GLU A 89 13.13 16.91 -3.07
CA GLU A 89 13.87 18.17 -3.15
C GLU A 89 13.84 18.77 -4.56
N LEU A 90 13.99 17.91 -5.57
CA LEU A 90 13.99 18.31 -6.98
C LEU A 90 12.57 18.61 -7.51
N ASP A 91 11.55 17.91 -7.00
CA ASP A 91 10.14 18.12 -7.39
C ASP A 91 9.19 17.92 -6.21
N ARG A 92 9.00 18.97 -5.41
CA ARG A 92 8.12 18.95 -4.22
C ARG A 92 6.65 18.65 -4.56
N GLU A 93 6.20 19.07 -5.73
CA GLU A 93 4.81 18.87 -6.15
C GLU A 93 4.54 17.42 -6.58
N ALA A 94 5.58 16.59 -6.74
CA ALA A 94 5.42 15.17 -7.01
C ALA A 94 4.60 14.45 -5.93
N VAL A 95 4.67 14.88 -4.66
CA VAL A 95 3.92 14.29 -3.53
C VAL A 95 2.40 14.46 -3.69
N ARG A 96 1.97 15.53 -4.39
CA ARG A 96 0.55 15.86 -4.62
C ARG A 96 0.04 15.37 -5.97
N ARG A 97 0.95 14.97 -6.86
CA ARG A 97 0.61 14.59 -8.21
C ARG A 97 -0.10 13.24 -8.22
N ARG A 98 -1.19 13.17 -8.97
CA ARG A 98 -1.94 11.94 -9.18
C ARG A 98 -1.50 11.27 -10.49
N ASP A 99 -1.48 9.95 -10.48
CA ASP A 99 -1.40 9.13 -11.68
C ASP A 99 -2.77 9.06 -12.39
N SER A 100 -2.86 8.29 -13.48
CA SER A 100 -4.11 8.08 -14.23
C SER A 100 -5.19 7.33 -13.45
N SER A 101 -4.84 6.67 -12.34
CA SER A 101 -5.76 6.01 -11.42
C SER A 101 -6.10 6.89 -10.21
N ASN A 102 -5.83 8.20 -10.27
CA ASN A 102 -5.98 9.15 -9.17
C ASN A 102 -5.15 8.81 -7.91
N ALA A 103 -4.23 7.86 -7.99
CA ALA A 103 -3.38 7.45 -6.88
C ALA A 103 -2.25 8.46 -6.68
N LEU A 104 -2.07 8.86 -5.41
CA LEU A 104 -0.90 9.59 -4.92
C LEU A 104 0.29 8.64 -4.62
N PRO A 105 1.53 9.15 -4.50
CA PRO A 105 2.68 8.34 -4.08
C PRO A 105 2.46 7.57 -2.77
N ILE A 106 1.73 8.14 -1.79
CA ILE A 106 1.42 7.42 -0.55
C ILE A 106 0.63 6.13 -0.77
N HIS A 107 -0.25 6.06 -1.78
CA HIS A 107 -0.97 4.83 -2.10
C HIS A 107 -0.03 3.76 -2.64
N TYR A 108 0.99 4.16 -3.40
CA TYR A 108 2.01 3.25 -3.91
C TYR A 108 2.87 2.70 -2.77
N ALA A 109 3.28 3.55 -1.83
CA ALA A 109 4.06 3.13 -0.66
C ALA A 109 3.29 2.12 0.20
N LEU A 110 2.02 2.41 0.52
CA LEU A 110 1.17 1.54 1.36
C LEU A 110 0.76 0.23 0.68
N ARG A 111 0.95 0.09 -0.64
CA ARG A 111 0.67 -1.16 -1.37
C ARG A 111 1.80 -2.18 -1.26
N GLN A 112 3.00 -1.78 -0.83
CA GLN A 112 4.14 -2.69 -0.68
C GLN A 112 4.16 -3.41 0.68
N GLY A 113 3.22 -3.11 1.59
CA GLY A 113 3.24 -3.61 2.97
C GLY A 113 3.59 -2.49 3.92
N ASP A 114 4.36 -2.77 4.99
CA ASP A 114 4.86 -1.78 5.94
C ASP A 114 6.04 -1.01 5.31
N PRO A 115 5.78 0.14 4.67
CA PRO A 115 6.87 0.89 4.07
C PRO A 115 7.69 1.46 5.23
N SER A 116 9.01 1.36 5.15
CA SER A 116 9.96 2.06 6.04
C SER A 116 9.48 3.49 6.34
N ASN A 117 9.97 4.10 7.43
CA ASN A 117 9.59 5.43 7.96
C ASN A 117 9.40 6.57 6.93
N VAL A 118 9.79 6.40 5.67
CA VAL A 118 9.38 7.18 4.49
C VAL A 118 7.92 7.66 4.51
N VAL A 119 6.93 6.81 4.78
CA VAL A 119 5.53 7.29 4.74
C VAL A 119 5.27 8.30 5.85
N GLN A 120 5.71 8.02 7.06
CA GLN A 120 5.50 8.89 8.23
C GLN A 120 6.36 10.15 8.14
N ASP A 121 7.67 9.97 8.02
CA ASP A 121 8.68 11.03 8.12
C ASP A 121 8.75 11.92 6.89
N VAL A 122 8.39 11.41 5.71
CA VAL A 122 8.57 12.12 4.43
C VAL A 122 7.24 12.46 3.78
N LEU A 123 6.37 11.49 3.51
CA LEU A 123 5.15 11.76 2.75
C LEU A 123 4.09 12.46 3.59
N LEU A 124 3.79 11.94 4.78
CA LEU A 124 2.79 12.51 5.67
C LEU A 124 3.25 13.83 6.29
N SER A 125 4.54 13.98 6.61
CA SER A 125 5.09 15.25 7.11
C SER A 125 4.95 16.40 6.09
N LEU A 126 5.17 16.12 4.80
CA LEU A 126 5.08 17.12 3.74
C LEU A 126 3.66 17.36 3.24
N TYR A 127 2.82 16.33 3.24
CA TYR A 127 1.44 16.43 2.77
C TYR A 127 0.47 15.57 3.60
N PRO A 128 0.11 16.03 4.83
CA PRO A 128 -0.82 15.30 5.70
C PRO A 128 -2.22 15.14 5.09
N ALA A 129 -2.64 16.09 4.26
CA ALA A 129 -3.93 16.04 3.58
C ALA A 129 -4.03 14.92 2.52
N SER A 130 -2.93 14.24 2.18
CA SER A 130 -2.94 13.04 1.34
C SER A 130 -3.82 11.92 1.92
N THR A 131 -3.96 11.85 3.24
CA THR A 131 -4.83 10.91 3.97
C THR A 131 -6.30 10.96 3.58
N ARG A 132 -6.74 12.09 2.98
CA ARG A 132 -8.13 12.37 2.58
C ARG A 132 -8.39 12.10 1.10
N VAL A 133 -7.35 11.79 0.32
CA VAL A 133 -7.46 11.62 -1.13
C VAL A 133 -7.66 10.16 -1.44
N ALA A 134 -8.76 9.84 -2.13
CA ALA A 134 -9.03 8.49 -2.60
C ALA A 134 -8.46 8.27 -4.01
N ASP A 135 -8.00 7.05 -4.28
CA ASP A 135 -7.69 6.59 -5.64
C ASP A 135 -8.97 6.29 -6.46
N ALA A 136 -8.83 5.85 -7.71
CA ALA A 136 -9.95 5.54 -8.61
C ALA A 136 -10.86 4.41 -8.12
N ASN A 137 -10.41 3.57 -7.19
CA ASN A 137 -11.23 2.54 -6.55
C ASN A 137 -11.90 3.04 -5.26
N GLY A 138 -11.75 4.33 -4.94
CA GLY A 138 -12.22 4.90 -3.68
C GLY A 138 -11.32 4.57 -2.50
N PHE A 139 -10.11 4.01 -2.71
CA PHE A 139 -9.24 3.66 -1.58
C PHE A 139 -8.56 4.92 -1.06
N LEU A 140 -8.89 5.30 0.16
CA LEU A 140 -8.04 6.18 0.97
C LEU A 140 -6.76 5.45 1.40
N PRO A 141 -5.69 6.18 1.79
CA PRO A 141 -4.48 5.58 2.36
C PRO A 141 -4.75 4.59 3.49
N ILE A 142 -5.72 4.88 4.38
CA ILE A 142 -6.11 3.95 5.46
C ILE A 142 -6.69 2.62 4.95
N HIS A 143 -7.35 2.60 3.79
CA HIS A 143 -7.81 1.36 3.16
C HIS A 143 -6.63 0.54 2.62
N CYS A 144 -5.67 1.20 1.98
CA CYS A 144 -4.44 0.54 1.51
C CYS A 144 -3.65 -0.04 2.69
N ALA A 145 -3.49 0.73 3.77
CA ALA A 145 -2.78 0.30 4.97
C ALA A 145 -3.45 -0.91 5.64
N ALA A 146 -4.78 -0.86 5.77
CA ALA A 146 -5.57 -1.96 6.32
C ALA A 146 -5.52 -3.22 5.43
N HIS A 147 -5.50 -3.06 4.11
CA HIS A 147 -5.48 -4.19 3.18
C HIS A 147 -4.10 -4.89 3.13
N ASN A 148 -3.02 -4.12 3.14
CA ASN A 148 -1.66 -4.66 2.97
C ASN A 148 -0.96 -4.97 4.30
N GLY A 149 -1.59 -4.68 5.44
CA GLY A 149 -1.06 -5.08 6.74
C GLY A 149 0.10 -4.20 7.21
N CYS A 150 0.00 -2.89 7.03
CA CYS A 150 1.02 -1.97 7.53
C CYS A 150 1.06 -1.97 9.07
N SER A 151 2.15 -1.47 9.64
CA SER A 151 2.33 -1.39 11.10
C SER A 151 1.19 -0.66 11.82
N LEU A 152 0.94 -1.09 13.06
CA LEU A 152 -0.04 -0.48 13.95
C LEU A 152 0.28 1.00 14.21
N GLU A 153 1.56 1.36 14.27
CA GLU A 153 2.01 2.75 14.44
C GLU A 153 1.58 3.63 13.27
N LEU A 154 1.81 3.19 12.03
CA LEU A 154 1.34 3.90 10.85
C LEU A 154 -0.19 4.01 10.82
N MET A 155 -0.88 2.93 11.20
CA MET A 155 -2.34 2.93 11.29
C MET A 155 -2.85 3.97 12.29
N ARG A 156 -2.22 4.08 13.47
CA ARG A 156 -2.57 5.09 14.48
C ARG A 156 -2.39 6.51 13.95
N GLN A 157 -1.25 6.79 13.32
CA GLN A 157 -1.00 8.10 12.74
C GLN A 157 -2.02 8.46 11.64
N LEU A 158 -2.37 7.51 10.75
CA LEU A 158 -3.39 7.74 9.72
C LEU A 158 -4.76 8.06 10.33
N VAL A 159 -5.14 7.37 11.43
CA VAL A 159 -6.37 7.64 12.16
C VAL A 159 -6.33 9.00 12.86
N GLU A 160 -5.21 9.39 13.45
CA GLU A 160 -5.05 10.70 14.09
C GLU A 160 -5.17 11.86 13.09
N LEU A 161 -4.59 11.70 11.89
CA LEU A 161 -4.64 12.71 10.84
C LEU A 161 -6.03 12.80 10.17
N PHE A 162 -6.74 11.68 10.05
CA PHE A 162 -8.07 11.64 9.45
C PHE A 162 -8.99 10.56 10.06
N PRO A 163 -9.61 10.84 11.23
CA PRO A 163 -10.48 9.90 11.93
C PRO A 163 -11.70 9.46 11.10
N GLU A 164 -12.27 10.36 10.30
CA GLU A 164 -13.45 10.08 9.47
C GLU A 164 -13.14 9.05 8.36
N GLY A 165 -11.86 8.80 8.08
CA GLY A 165 -11.41 7.73 7.19
C GLY A 165 -11.86 6.34 7.65
N LEU A 166 -12.08 6.13 8.95
CA LEU A 166 -12.57 4.86 9.51
C LEU A 166 -14.02 4.53 9.12
N SER A 167 -14.81 5.57 8.84
CA SER A 167 -16.22 5.48 8.44
C SER A 167 -16.44 5.74 6.94
N THR A 168 -15.37 5.98 6.19
CA THR A 168 -15.47 6.23 4.74
C THR A 168 -15.52 4.90 4.01
N GLU A 169 -16.45 4.80 3.06
CA GLU A 169 -16.60 3.63 2.20
C GLU A 169 -15.77 3.80 0.93
N ASP A 170 -15.12 2.72 0.50
CA ASP A 170 -14.49 2.64 -0.82
C ASP A 170 -15.52 2.35 -1.93
N GLY A 171 -15.04 2.16 -3.18
CA GLY A 171 -15.90 1.83 -4.32
C GLY A 171 -16.67 0.50 -4.23
N ARG A 172 -16.41 -0.34 -3.21
CA ARG A 172 -17.15 -1.58 -2.90
C ARG A 172 -18.02 -1.44 -1.64
N GLY A 173 -18.22 -0.23 -1.11
CA GLY A 173 -18.91 -0.03 0.15
C GLY A 173 -18.13 -0.53 1.37
N GLU A 174 -16.82 -0.76 1.22
CA GLU A 174 -15.98 -1.34 2.26
C GLU A 174 -15.28 -0.25 3.05
N HIS A 175 -15.37 -0.38 4.37
CA HIS A 175 -14.59 0.41 5.32
C HIS A 175 -13.20 -0.22 5.50
N PRO A 176 -12.22 0.48 6.09
CA PRO A 176 -10.88 -0.07 6.34
C PRO A 176 -10.91 -1.39 7.13
N LEU A 177 -11.84 -1.53 8.09
CA LEU A 177 -12.04 -2.77 8.83
C LEU A 177 -12.38 -3.98 7.93
N HIS A 178 -13.18 -3.79 6.89
CA HIS A 178 -13.50 -4.87 5.94
C HIS A 178 -12.24 -5.33 5.19
N LYS A 179 -11.36 -4.38 4.84
CA LYS A 179 -10.08 -4.69 4.19
C LYS A 179 -9.14 -5.48 5.09
N ALA A 180 -8.99 -5.05 6.36
CA ALA A 180 -8.19 -5.77 7.35
C ALA A 180 -8.72 -7.18 7.59
N CYS A 181 -10.04 -7.34 7.71
CA CYS A 181 -10.68 -8.65 7.88
C CYS A 181 -10.45 -9.55 6.66
N ARG A 182 -10.60 -9.02 5.43
CA ARG A 182 -10.38 -9.81 4.20
C ARG A 182 -8.93 -10.29 4.07
N SER A 183 -7.98 -9.48 4.52
CA SER A 183 -6.56 -9.79 4.44
C SER A 183 -6.06 -10.62 5.63
N GLY A 184 -6.84 -10.77 6.70
CA GLY A 184 -6.47 -11.55 7.88
C GLY A 184 -5.52 -10.84 8.85
N HIS A 185 -5.37 -9.51 8.78
CA HIS A 185 -4.43 -8.76 9.62
C HIS A 185 -5.01 -8.52 11.02
N LEU A 186 -4.96 -9.54 11.89
CA LEU A 186 -5.66 -9.57 13.18
C LEU A 186 -5.38 -8.37 14.08
N GLU A 187 -4.11 -7.97 14.23
CA GLU A 187 -3.74 -6.81 15.04
C GLU A 187 -4.44 -5.52 14.56
N LEU A 188 -4.52 -5.33 13.25
CA LEU A 188 -5.24 -4.20 12.65
C LEU A 188 -6.75 -4.34 12.81
N VAL A 189 -7.29 -5.56 12.73
CA VAL A 189 -8.71 -5.83 12.95
C VAL A 189 -9.11 -5.44 14.37
N GLU A 190 -8.36 -5.86 15.38
CA GLU A 190 -8.62 -5.52 16.77
C GLU A 190 -8.57 -4.01 17.01
N PHE A 191 -7.52 -3.35 16.48
CA PHE A 191 -7.38 -1.90 16.57
C PHE A 191 -8.55 -1.15 15.90
N LEU A 192 -8.86 -1.50 14.65
CA LEU A 192 -9.91 -0.84 13.87
C LEU A 192 -11.30 -1.10 14.45
N ALA A 193 -11.57 -2.30 14.97
CA ALA A 193 -12.83 -2.64 15.60
C ALA A 193 -13.07 -1.85 16.90
N ASN A 194 -12.00 -1.61 17.66
CA ASN A 194 -12.05 -0.80 18.87
C ASN A 194 -12.19 0.70 18.54
N SER A 195 -11.52 1.17 17.48
CA SER A 195 -11.57 2.58 17.04
C SER A 195 -12.88 2.96 16.33
N SER A 196 -13.53 2.02 15.64
CA SER A 196 -14.81 2.29 14.95
C SER A 196 -15.84 1.16 15.13
N LYS A 197 -16.65 1.27 16.18
CA LYS A 197 -17.74 0.33 16.46
C LYS A 197 -18.85 0.35 15.41
N SER A 198 -19.03 1.47 14.70
CA SER A 198 -20.04 1.61 13.64
C SER A 198 -19.68 0.77 12.41
N SER A 199 -18.40 0.73 12.03
CA SER A 199 -17.91 0.00 10.85
C SER A 199 -18.09 -1.52 10.99
N VAL A 200 -18.09 -2.06 12.22
CA VAL A 200 -18.32 -3.50 12.50
C VAL A 200 -19.72 -3.95 12.08
N ARG A 201 -20.70 -3.03 12.07
CA ARG A 201 -22.11 -3.33 11.78
C ARG A 201 -22.48 -3.13 10.32
N LYS A 202 -21.64 -2.43 9.56
CA LYS A 202 -21.91 -2.15 8.15
C LYS A 202 -21.67 -3.40 7.31
N VAL A 203 -22.40 -3.50 6.22
CA VAL A 203 -22.20 -4.50 5.17
C VAL A 203 -21.60 -3.78 3.97
N ASN A 204 -20.74 -4.48 3.24
CA ASN A 204 -20.28 -4.01 1.94
C ASN A 204 -21.38 -4.16 0.87
N VAL A 205 -21.05 -3.82 -0.38
CA VAL A 205 -21.97 -3.98 -1.53
C VAL A 205 -22.44 -5.42 -1.73
N ASP A 206 -21.64 -6.41 -1.34
CA ASP A 206 -22.00 -7.84 -1.40
C ASP A 206 -22.91 -8.29 -0.23
N GLY A 207 -23.28 -7.39 0.69
CA GLY A 207 -24.07 -7.71 1.87
C GLY A 207 -23.27 -8.39 2.98
N MET A 208 -21.94 -8.38 2.92
CA MET A 208 -21.05 -9.10 3.82
C MET A 208 -20.59 -8.21 4.97
N HIS A 209 -20.69 -8.73 6.20
CA HIS A 209 -20.11 -8.09 7.38
C HIS A 209 -18.60 -8.37 7.50
N PRO A 210 -17.82 -7.50 8.18
CA PRO A 210 -16.38 -7.71 8.38
C PRO A 210 -16.04 -9.07 9.02
N ALA A 211 -16.79 -9.47 10.04
CA ALA A 211 -16.59 -10.77 10.71
C ALA A 211 -16.72 -11.96 9.75
N LEU A 212 -17.66 -11.89 8.80
CA LEU A 212 -17.87 -12.95 7.82
C LEU A 212 -16.76 -12.98 6.76
N LEU A 213 -16.21 -11.82 6.41
CA LEU A 213 -15.03 -11.74 5.54
C LEU A 213 -13.80 -12.39 6.20
N LEU A 214 -13.62 -12.19 7.51
CA LEU A 214 -12.54 -12.82 8.27
C LEU A 214 -12.67 -14.35 8.31
N CYS A 215 -13.90 -14.86 8.49
CA CYS A 215 -14.17 -16.31 8.40
C CYS A 215 -13.94 -16.90 7.01
N GLN A 216 -13.99 -16.10 5.94
CA GLN A 216 -13.70 -16.57 4.59
C GLN A 216 -12.20 -16.55 4.27
N SER A 217 -11.43 -15.69 4.92
CA SER A 217 -9.98 -15.61 4.74
C SER A 217 -9.22 -16.67 5.52
N SER A 218 -9.78 -17.20 6.62
CA SER A 218 -9.15 -18.21 7.50
C SER A 218 -8.83 -19.55 6.82
N GLY A 219 -9.36 -19.81 5.62
CA GLY A 219 -9.00 -21.00 4.82
C GLY A 219 -7.66 -20.89 4.07
N LYS A 220 -6.82 -19.89 4.36
CA LYS A 220 -5.60 -19.59 3.59
C LYS A 220 -4.29 -19.59 4.41
N GLN A 221 -4.32 -19.70 5.74
CA GLN A 221 -3.12 -19.70 6.58
C GLN A 221 -3.08 -20.98 7.45
N ASP A 222 -2.09 -21.84 7.20
CA ASP A 222 -1.91 -23.16 7.82
C ASP A 222 -1.10 -23.09 9.14
N THR A 223 -1.51 -22.25 10.11
CA THR A 223 -0.81 -22.11 11.40
C THR A 223 -1.78 -22.16 12.60
N SER A 224 -1.64 -23.21 13.42
CA SER A 224 -2.55 -23.52 14.55
C SER A 224 -2.60 -22.47 15.68
N LEU A 225 -1.59 -21.61 15.79
CA LEU A 225 -1.56 -20.49 16.76
C LEU A 225 -2.40 -19.30 16.29
N ASP A 226 -2.47 -19.07 14.98
CA ASP A 226 -3.27 -17.99 14.42
C ASP A 226 -4.75 -18.34 14.50
N GLU A 227 -5.12 -19.61 14.33
CA GLU A 227 -6.51 -20.08 14.48
C GLU A 227 -7.16 -19.70 15.82
N MET A 228 -6.44 -19.78 16.94
CA MET A 228 -6.97 -19.40 18.25
C MET A 228 -7.20 -17.88 18.37
N ASN A 229 -6.26 -17.08 17.87
CA ASN A 229 -6.37 -15.61 17.87
C ASN A 229 -7.45 -15.14 16.87
N GLU A 230 -7.56 -15.80 15.73
CA GLU A 230 -8.61 -15.59 14.73
C GLU A 230 -9.98 -15.86 15.33
N ILE A 231 -10.17 -17.02 15.98
CA ILE A 231 -11.42 -17.37 16.66
C ILE A 231 -11.75 -16.32 17.72
N GLY A 232 -10.77 -15.92 18.53
CA GLY A 232 -10.93 -14.84 19.52
C GLY A 232 -11.39 -13.52 18.90
N THR A 233 -10.74 -13.10 17.82
CA THR A 233 -11.06 -11.86 17.09
C THR A 233 -12.45 -11.92 16.45
N ILE A 234 -12.81 -13.06 15.85
CA ILE A 234 -14.15 -13.31 15.29
C ILE A 234 -15.20 -13.20 16.40
N TRP A 235 -14.99 -13.85 17.55
CA TRP A 235 -15.91 -13.76 18.68
C TRP A 235 -16.03 -12.34 19.22
N GLN A 236 -14.95 -11.57 19.25
CA GLN A 236 -14.98 -10.16 19.64
C GLN A 236 -15.82 -9.33 18.65
N LEU A 237 -15.63 -9.50 17.35
CA LEU A 237 -16.43 -8.81 16.33
C LEU A 237 -17.92 -9.19 16.43
N LEU A 238 -18.22 -10.48 16.62
CA LEU A 238 -19.59 -10.96 16.82
C LEU A 238 -20.21 -10.46 18.13
N ARG A 239 -19.42 -10.29 19.19
CA ARG A 239 -19.89 -9.69 20.44
C ARG A 239 -20.27 -8.21 20.25
N ILE A 240 -19.55 -7.47 19.41
CA ILE A 240 -19.86 -6.07 19.06
C ILE A 240 -21.08 -5.99 18.11
N ASN A 241 -21.27 -7.01 17.26
CA ASN A 241 -22.37 -7.10 16.31
C ASN A 241 -23.06 -8.50 16.34
N PRO A 242 -23.94 -8.76 17.31
CA PRO A 242 -24.64 -10.05 17.41
C PRO A 242 -25.61 -10.29 16.24
N GLU A 243 -26.09 -9.25 15.57
CA GLU A 243 -27.02 -9.36 14.44
C GLU A 243 -26.38 -9.90 13.16
N ALA A 244 -25.04 -9.85 13.04
CA ALA A 244 -24.33 -10.42 11.89
C ALA A 244 -24.64 -11.92 11.70
N ILE A 245 -24.88 -12.64 12.81
CA ILE A 245 -25.20 -14.07 12.82
C ILE A 245 -26.64 -14.30 12.33
N LEU A 246 -27.58 -13.41 12.69
CA LEU A 246 -29.02 -13.64 12.49
C LEU A 246 -29.48 -13.48 11.04
N LYS A 247 -28.77 -12.69 10.21
CA LYS A 247 -29.15 -12.44 8.81
C LYS A 247 -28.51 -13.39 7.80
N HIS A 248 -27.36 -13.99 8.13
CA HIS A 248 -26.60 -14.88 7.25
C HIS A 248 -26.75 -16.37 7.57
N THR A 249 -27.68 -16.75 8.45
CA THR A 249 -28.07 -18.13 8.74
C THR A 249 -28.87 -18.77 7.59
N GLN A 250 -28.23 -18.90 6.42
CA GLN A 250 -28.32 -20.14 5.67
C GLN A 250 -27.33 -21.12 6.36
N PRO A 251 -27.82 -22.16 7.07
CA PRO A 251 -27.04 -22.97 8.01
C PRO A 251 -25.93 -23.84 7.39
N CYS A 252 -25.63 -23.69 6.10
CA CYS A 252 -24.76 -24.59 5.34
C CYS A 252 -23.30 -24.12 5.19
N LYS A 253 -22.97 -22.84 5.46
CA LYS A 253 -21.58 -22.32 5.35
C LYS A 253 -20.90 -22.04 6.69
N PHE A 254 -21.66 -21.63 7.72
CA PHE A 254 -21.10 -21.32 9.04
C PHE A 254 -20.64 -22.59 9.80
N LYS A 255 -21.30 -23.73 9.55
CA LYS A 255 -20.94 -25.03 10.15
C LYS A 255 -19.70 -25.68 9.53
N SER A 256 -19.40 -25.38 8.27
CA SER A 256 -18.25 -25.96 7.54
C SER A 256 -16.96 -25.21 7.83
N THR A 257 -17.03 -23.91 8.17
CA THR A 257 -15.86 -23.10 8.57
C THR A 257 -15.48 -23.25 10.04
N MET A 258 -16.42 -23.62 10.92
CA MET A 258 -16.13 -23.99 12.31
C MET A 258 -16.10 -25.52 12.45
N HIS A 259 -15.16 -26.19 11.78
CA HIS A 259 -14.70 -27.50 12.27
C HIS A 259 -13.94 -27.31 13.59
N LEU A 260 -14.67 -26.85 14.62
CA LEU A 260 -14.37 -27.09 16.02
C LEU A 260 -14.47 -28.60 16.19
N ASN A 261 -13.34 -29.28 16.02
CA ASN A 261 -13.21 -30.68 16.38
C ASN A 261 -13.67 -30.81 17.84
N LYS A 262 -14.64 -31.72 18.03
CA LYS A 262 -15.21 -32.10 19.31
C LYS A 262 -14.15 -32.55 20.30
#